data_AF-A0A9X3BHY7-F1
#
_entry.id   AF-A0A9X3BHY7-F1
#
_cell.length_a   1.000
_cell.length_b   1.000
_cell.length_c   1.000
_cell.angle_alpha   90.00
_cell.angle_beta   90.00
_cell.angle_gamma   90.00
#
_symmetry.space_group_name_H-M   'P 1'
#
loop_
_entity.id
_entity.type
_entity.pdbx_description
1 polymer ?
#
loop_
_entity_poly.entity_id
_entity_poly.type
_entity_poly.pdbx_seq_one_letter_code
_entity_poly.pdbx_strand_id
1 'polypeptide(L)'
;MLIYEFWPHWDSTGTENTNYTEPDLFIRFEAFDLIIEAKRDDYKGQQIKDQWKKHIRSYYNTYEASARKPLFYVALSGLQCGWEKQGPEEIESGSLVYITTCRWHRILKLVQKAEEKLNQSKEVISSVNAVHNILSDLILAFSIHGFSTGKLLHTMPVNYSINHTSLGNLPNLKVPFRWKPIPSSLRNINLHYL
;
A
#
# COMPACT_ATOMS: atom_id res chain seq x y z
N MET A 1 -8.78 -22.52 10.79
CA MET A 1 -7.34 -22.36 11.13
C MET A 1 -6.70 -21.41 10.13
N LEU A 2 -5.87 -20.45 10.57
CA LEU A 2 -5.13 -19.50 9.73
C LEU A 2 -3.68 -19.96 9.63
N ILE A 3 -3.15 -20.14 8.41
CA ILE A 3 -1.73 -20.43 8.17
C ILE A 3 -1.21 -19.35 7.22
N TYR A 4 0.00 -18.84 7.48
CA TYR A 4 0.69 -17.94 6.56
C TYR A 4 2.16 -18.33 6.39
N GLU A 5 2.70 -18.03 5.22
CA GLU A 5 4.10 -18.30 4.86
C GLU A 5 4.65 -17.17 3.98
N PHE A 6 5.84 -16.68 4.32
CA PHE A 6 6.55 -15.69 3.52
C PHE A 6 7.49 -16.40 2.55
N TRP A 7 7.46 -15.99 1.28
CA TRP A 7 8.28 -16.58 0.21
C TRP A 7 8.21 -18.12 0.13
N PRO A 8 6.99 -18.70 0.05
CA PRO A 8 6.88 -20.15 -0.12
C PRO A 8 7.44 -20.56 -1.49
N HIS A 9 8.14 -21.68 -1.53
CA HIS A 9 8.70 -22.20 -2.77
C HIS A 9 7.69 -23.17 -3.41
N TRP A 10 7.11 -22.79 -4.53
CA TRP A 10 6.09 -23.59 -5.22
C TRP A 10 6.59 -24.26 -6.49
N ASP A 11 5.95 -25.38 -6.82
CA ASP A 11 6.20 -26.12 -8.07
C ASP A 11 5.90 -25.25 -9.28
N SER A 12 6.95 -24.91 -10.05
CA SER A 12 6.88 -24.05 -11.22
C SER A 12 6.57 -24.80 -12.53
N THR A 13 6.16 -26.07 -12.47
CA THR A 13 5.82 -26.88 -13.64
C THR A 13 4.83 -26.16 -14.58
N GLY A 14 5.19 -26.06 -15.86
CA GLY A 14 4.38 -25.37 -16.87
C GLY A 14 4.44 -23.84 -16.80
N THR A 15 5.37 -23.28 -16.03
CA THR A 15 5.80 -21.88 -16.14
C THR A 15 7.16 -21.79 -16.85
N GLU A 16 7.61 -20.58 -17.19
CA GLU A 16 8.96 -20.37 -17.75
C GLU A 16 10.08 -20.47 -16.69
N ASN A 17 9.73 -20.58 -15.40
CA ASN A 17 10.72 -20.70 -14.33
C ASN A 17 11.11 -22.18 -14.17
N THR A 18 12.42 -22.46 -14.20
CA THR A 18 12.93 -23.84 -14.17
C THR A 18 13.01 -24.44 -12.77
N ASN A 19 12.94 -23.62 -11.71
CA ASN A 19 13.21 -24.06 -10.34
C ASN A 19 11.95 -23.99 -9.46
N TYR A 20 11.44 -22.79 -9.21
CA TYR A 20 10.27 -22.55 -8.37
C TYR A 20 9.69 -21.15 -8.65
N THR A 21 8.51 -20.88 -8.11
CA THR A 21 7.96 -19.52 -7.98
C THR A 21 7.73 -19.16 -6.52
N GLU A 22 7.85 -17.88 -6.19
CA GLU A 22 7.78 -17.37 -4.82
C GLU A 22 6.94 -16.08 -4.82
N PRO A 23 5.68 -16.11 -4.37
CA PRO A 23 4.99 -14.88 -3.98
C PRO A 23 5.60 -14.32 -2.69
N ASP A 24 5.39 -13.04 -2.42
CA ASP A 24 5.89 -12.44 -1.17
C ASP A 24 5.22 -13.02 0.08
N LEU A 25 3.91 -13.30 0.02
CA LEU A 25 3.16 -13.84 1.14
C LEU A 25 1.99 -14.70 0.65
N PHE A 26 1.87 -15.87 1.24
CA PHE A 26 0.73 -16.77 1.08
C PHE A 26 -0.01 -16.92 2.39
N ILE A 27 -1.34 -16.87 2.35
CA ILE A 27 -2.20 -17.06 3.51
C ILE A 27 -3.33 -18.01 3.16
N ARG A 28 -3.47 -19.07 3.96
CA ARG A 28 -4.54 -20.05 3.85
C ARG A 28 -5.57 -19.81 4.94
N PHE A 29 -6.80 -19.52 4.51
CA PHE A 29 -7.97 -19.48 5.38
C PHE A 29 -8.78 -20.77 5.24
N GLU A 30 -9.78 -20.93 6.09
CA GLU A 30 -10.70 -22.05 6.01
C GLU A 30 -11.51 -22.02 4.70
N ALA A 31 -12.03 -20.84 4.33
CA ALA A 31 -12.94 -20.67 3.20
C ALA A 31 -12.26 -20.30 1.88
N PHE A 32 -11.06 -19.72 1.90
CA PHE A 32 -10.35 -19.26 0.70
C PHE A 32 -8.84 -19.22 0.95
N ASP A 33 -8.08 -19.13 -0.15
CA ASP A 33 -6.62 -18.94 -0.09
C ASP A 33 -6.27 -17.56 -0.70
N LEU A 34 -5.20 -16.93 -0.21
CA LEU A 34 -4.80 -15.57 -0.55
C LEU A 34 -3.32 -15.50 -0.88
N ILE A 35 -3.01 -14.93 -2.04
CA ILE A 35 -1.64 -14.62 -2.49
C ILE A 35 -1.46 -13.11 -2.45
N ILE A 36 -0.35 -12.64 -1.89
CA ILE A 36 0.03 -11.22 -1.88
C ILE A 36 1.38 -11.09 -2.59
N GLU A 37 1.44 -10.17 -3.54
CA GLU A 37 2.66 -9.76 -4.24
C GLU A 37 2.82 -8.24 -4.07
N ALA A 38 3.89 -7.81 -3.43
CA ALA A 38 4.13 -6.44 -3.03
C ALA A 38 5.34 -5.84 -3.74
N LYS A 39 5.16 -4.65 -4.32
CA LYS A 39 6.26 -3.86 -4.88
C LYS A 39 6.48 -2.61 -4.06
N ARG A 40 7.73 -2.20 -3.86
CA ARG A 40 8.10 -1.09 -2.96
C ARG A 40 7.45 0.23 -3.34
N ASP A 41 7.42 0.59 -4.62
CA ASP A 41 7.04 1.93 -5.08
C ASP A 41 5.67 1.94 -5.76
N ASP A 42 4.79 2.85 -5.36
CA ASP A 42 3.41 2.89 -5.89
C ASP A 42 3.34 3.06 -7.41
N TYR A 43 4.23 3.87 -8.00
CA TYR A 43 4.07 4.40 -9.37
C TYR A 43 5.14 3.97 -10.36
N LYS A 44 6.03 3.03 -10.02
CA LYS A 44 7.12 2.61 -10.91
C LYS A 44 6.75 1.52 -11.92
N GLY A 45 5.48 1.08 -11.96
CA GLY A 45 5.04 0.08 -12.95
C GLY A 45 5.75 -1.27 -12.85
N GLN A 46 6.13 -1.67 -11.63
CA GLN A 46 6.90 -2.88 -11.33
C GLN A 46 6.06 -4.17 -11.37
N GLN A 47 4.74 -4.07 -11.44
CA GLN A 47 3.85 -5.22 -11.53
C GLN A 47 3.82 -5.79 -12.96
N ILE A 48 3.99 -7.11 -13.07
CA ILE A 48 4.00 -7.84 -14.34
C ILE A 48 2.92 -8.91 -14.29
N LYS A 49 1.93 -8.84 -15.20
CA LYS A 49 0.80 -9.80 -15.22
C LYS A 49 1.24 -11.24 -15.39
N ASP A 50 2.29 -11.47 -16.18
CA ASP A 50 2.81 -12.82 -16.37
C ASP A 50 3.41 -13.39 -15.09
N GLN A 51 3.96 -12.55 -14.19
CA GLN A 51 4.35 -13.00 -12.85
C GLN A 51 3.14 -13.52 -12.07
N TRP A 52 2.01 -12.82 -12.12
CA TRP A 52 0.77 -13.23 -11.44
C TRP A 52 0.27 -14.58 -11.98
N LYS A 53 0.26 -14.77 -13.30
CA LYS A 53 -0.11 -16.04 -13.93
C LYS A 53 0.79 -17.18 -13.47
N LYS A 54 2.10 -16.95 -13.40
CA LYS A 54 3.09 -17.95 -12.92
C LYS A 54 2.82 -18.34 -11.46
N HIS A 55 2.53 -17.37 -10.59
CA HIS A 55 2.19 -17.63 -9.19
C HIS A 55 0.89 -18.44 -9.05
N ILE A 56 -0.15 -18.06 -9.79
CA ILE A 56 -1.45 -18.74 -9.77
C ILE A 56 -1.32 -20.18 -10.26
N ARG A 57 -0.60 -20.40 -11.38
CA ARG A 57 -0.35 -21.74 -11.90
C ARG A 57 0.43 -22.60 -10.89
N SER A 58 1.48 -22.05 -10.30
CA SER A 58 2.31 -22.78 -9.34
C SER A 58 1.57 -23.09 -8.03
N TYR A 59 0.64 -22.20 -7.63
CA TYR A 59 -0.30 -22.49 -6.56
C TYR A 59 -1.15 -23.74 -6.90
N TYR A 60 -1.73 -23.82 -8.09
CA TYR A 60 -2.53 -24.98 -8.48
C TYR A 60 -1.71 -26.26 -8.57
N ASN A 61 -0.47 -26.21 -9.09
CA ASN A 61 0.44 -27.37 -9.08
C ASN A 61 0.72 -27.88 -7.66
N THR A 62 0.98 -26.97 -6.72
CA THR A 62 1.36 -27.31 -5.34
C THR A 62 0.18 -27.83 -4.53
N TYR A 63 -1.02 -27.36 -4.86
CA TYR A 63 -2.21 -27.52 -4.03
C TYR A 63 -3.38 -28.17 -4.75
N GLU A 64 -3.16 -29.00 -5.78
CA GLU A 64 -4.19 -29.62 -6.64
C GLU A 64 -5.43 -30.15 -5.88
N ALA A 65 -5.27 -30.72 -4.68
CA ALA A 65 -6.39 -31.21 -3.84
C ALA A 65 -7.24 -30.09 -3.18
N SER A 66 -6.67 -28.90 -3.02
CA SER A 66 -7.24 -27.69 -2.42
C SER A 66 -7.85 -26.73 -3.45
N ALA A 67 -7.74 -27.03 -4.74
CA ALA A 67 -8.24 -26.21 -5.86
C ALA A 67 -9.76 -25.95 -5.85
N ARG A 68 -10.49 -26.52 -4.89
CA ARG A 68 -11.90 -26.17 -4.64
C ARG A 68 -12.09 -24.84 -3.91
N LYS A 69 -11.08 -24.33 -3.21
CA LYS A 69 -11.20 -23.05 -2.50
C LYS A 69 -11.07 -21.88 -3.48
N PRO A 70 -11.90 -20.83 -3.35
CA PRO A 70 -11.66 -19.56 -4.03
C PRO A 70 -10.24 -19.06 -3.76
N LEU A 71 -9.58 -18.61 -4.83
CA LEU A 71 -8.27 -17.98 -4.76
C LEU A 71 -8.41 -16.46 -4.94
N PHE A 72 -7.82 -15.71 -4.00
CA PHE A 72 -7.67 -14.27 -4.08
C PHE A 72 -6.21 -13.92 -4.34
N TYR A 73 -5.99 -12.91 -5.17
CA TYR A 73 -4.67 -12.38 -5.46
C TYR A 73 -4.65 -10.87 -5.20
N VAL A 74 -3.75 -10.41 -4.35
CA VAL A 74 -3.52 -9.00 -4.07
C VAL A 74 -2.19 -8.57 -4.68
N ALA A 75 -2.26 -7.76 -5.74
CA ALA A 75 -1.09 -7.06 -6.27
C ALA A 75 -0.99 -5.68 -5.60
N LEU A 76 -0.03 -5.57 -4.67
CA LEU A 76 0.16 -4.41 -3.83
C LEU A 76 1.27 -3.52 -4.42
N SER A 77 0.90 -2.29 -4.77
CA SER A 77 1.78 -1.24 -5.27
C SER A 77 2.49 -1.65 -6.58
N GLY A 78 3.38 -0.80 -7.11
CA GLY A 78 4.06 -1.03 -8.38
C GLY A 78 3.14 -0.99 -9.59
N LEU A 79 1.96 -0.38 -9.48
CA LEU A 79 0.96 -0.39 -10.54
C LEU A 79 1.27 0.65 -11.61
N GLN A 80 1.07 0.27 -12.86
CA GLN A 80 1.02 1.23 -13.97
C GLN A 80 -0.22 2.13 -13.82
N CYS A 81 -0.24 3.26 -14.53
CA CYS A 81 -1.40 4.14 -14.53
C CYS A 81 -2.61 3.40 -15.13
N GLY A 82 -3.76 3.41 -14.45
CA GLY A 82 -5.00 2.77 -14.92
C GLY A 82 -5.03 1.25 -14.75
N TRP A 83 -4.07 0.66 -14.01
CA TRP A 83 -4.05 -0.77 -13.70
C TRP A 83 -4.81 -1.11 -12.41
N GLU A 84 -5.44 -0.12 -11.79
CA GLU A 84 -6.36 -0.35 -10.68
C GLU A 84 -7.46 -1.32 -11.10
N LYS A 85 -7.49 -2.48 -10.44
CA LYS A 85 -8.43 -3.55 -10.70
C LYS A 85 -8.99 -4.14 -9.42
N GLN A 86 -10.27 -4.46 -9.46
CA GLN A 86 -10.98 -5.25 -8.46
C GLN A 86 -12.00 -6.11 -9.20
N GLY A 87 -11.75 -7.42 -9.26
CA GLY A 87 -12.71 -8.30 -9.90
C GLY A 87 -12.14 -9.68 -10.24
N PRO A 88 -13.03 -10.58 -10.68
CA PRO A 88 -12.61 -11.89 -11.17
C PRO A 88 -11.82 -11.78 -12.48
N GLU A 89 -10.81 -12.61 -12.62
CA GLU A 89 -10.05 -12.85 -13.84
C GLU A 89 -10.01 -14.35 -14.13
N GLU A 90 -10.27 -14.70 -15.38
CA GLU A 90 -9.95 -16.03 -15.88
C GLU A 90 -8.48 -16.04 -16.31
N ILE A 91 -7.66 -16.81 -15.60
CA ILE A 91 -6.20 -16.86 -15.82
C ILE A 91 -5.75 -18.22 -16.34
N GLU A 92 -6.42 -19.29 -15.91
CA GLU A 92 -6.31 -20.62 -16.50
C GLU A 92 -7.70 -21.13 -16.85
N SER A 93 -7.80 -21.91 -17.94
CA SER A 93 -9.08 -22.45 -18.43
C SER A 93 -9.89 -23.09 -17.30
N GLY A 94 -10.99 -22.42 -16.92
CA GLY A 94 -11.93 -22.89 -15.92
C GLY A 94 -11.69 -22.42 -14.47
N SER A 95 -10.59 -21.73 -14.16
CA SER A 95 -10.28 -21.24 -12.81
C SER A 95 -10.45 -19.72 -12.72
N LEU A 96 -11.49 -19.29 -12.01
CA LEU A 96 -11.76 -17.89 -11.73
C LEU A 96 -10.97 -17.44 -10.49
N VAL A 97 -10.03 -16.51 -10.67
CA VAL A 97 -9.25 -15.93 -9.57
C VAL A 97 -9.68 -14.50 -9.34
N TYR A 98 -9.93 -14.11 -8.09
CA TYR A 98 -10.28 -12.72 -7.80
C TYR A 98 -9.03 -11.88 -7.61
N ILE A 99 -8.76 -10.97 -8.54
CA ILE A 99 -7.60 -10.08 -8.49
C ILE A 99 -8.04 -8.72 -7.96
N THR A 100 -7.36 -8.28 -6.90
CA THR A 100 -7.43 -6.91 -6.44
C THR A 100 -6.04 -6.28 -6.49
N THR A 101 -6.00 -5.04 -6.95
CA THR A 101 -4.81 -4.21 -6.88
C THR A 101 -5.06 -3.11 -5.87
N CYS A 102 -4.04 -2.76 -5.09
CA CYS A 102 -4.10 -1.58 -4.24
C CYS A 102 -2.72 -0.93 -4.16
N ARG A 103 -2.70 0.34 -3.77
CA ARG A 103 -1.47 1.11 -3.61
C ARG A 103 -1.16 1.26 -2.12
N TRP A 104 0.12 1.37 -1.75
CA TRP A 104 0.57 1.62 -0.39
C TRP A 104 -0.05 2.88 0.19
N HIS A 105 -0.19 3.95 -0.60
CA HIS A 105 -0.83 5.18 -0.13
C HIS A 105 -2.29 4.96 0.31
N ARG A 106 -3.01 4.00 -0.29
CA ARG A 106 -4.39 3.67 0.10
C ARG A 106 -4.41 2.93 1.44
N ILE A 107 -3.45 2.03 1.67
CA ILE A 107 -3.27 1.37 2.96
C ILE A 107 -2.95 2.40 4.05
N LEU A 108 -1.99 3.29 3.80
CA LEU A 108 -1.64 4.37 4.73
C LEU A 108 -2.87 5.22 5.11
N LYS A 109 -3.68 5.65 4.12
CA LYS A 109 -4.92 6.39 4.39
C LYS A 109 -5.92 5.61 5.25
N LEU A 110 -6.02 4.30 5.06
CA LEU A 110 -6.89 3.44 5.88
C LEU A 110 -6.37 3.29 7.31
N VAL A 111 -5.05 3.14 7.48
CA VAL A 111 -4.39 3.08 8.79
C VAL A 111 -4.61 4.40 9.55
N GLN A 112 -4.35 5.54 8.90
CA GLN A 112 -4.59 6.88 9.49
C GLN A 112 -6.05 7.06 9.89
N LYS A 113 -7.00 6.68 9.02
CA LYS A 113 -8.43 6.77 9.35
C LYS A 113 -8.84 5.86 10.52
N ALA A 114 -8.21 4.68 10.64
CA ALA A 114 -8.46 3.78 11.77
C ALA A 114 -7.92 4.37 13.08
N GLU A 115 -6.72 4.95 13.04
CA GLU A 115 -6.10 5.62 14.19
C GLU A 115 -6.92 6.84 14.64
N GLU A 116 -7.36 7.69 13.70
CA GLU A 116 -8.23 8.83 14.00
C GLU A 116 -9.55 8.42 14.67
N LYS A 117 -10.16 7.32 14.22
CA LYS A 117 -11.40 6.79 14.81
C LYS A 117 -11.19 6.29 16.24
N LEU A 118 -10.07 5.61 16.50
CA LEU A 118 -9.74 5.14 17.85
C LEU A 118 -9.47 6.31 18.79
N ASN A 119 -8.78 7.35 18.30
CA ASN A 119 -8.53 8.57 19.08
C ASN A 119 -9.82 9.35 19.40
N GLN A 120 -10.87 9.21 18.58
CA GLN A 120 -12.18 9.81 18.83
C GLN A 120 -13.06 8.99 19.80
N SER A 121 -12.86 7.68 19.89
CA SER A 121 -13.57 6.84 20.86
C SER A 121 -12.99 7.08 22.26
N LYS A 122 -13.79 7.66 23.17
CA LYS A 122 -13.40 7.99 24.56
C LYS A 122 -13.20 6.76 25.47
N GLU A 123 -13.22 5.55 24.94
CA GLU A 123 -13.09 4.31 25.72
C GLU A 123 -11.62 3.95 25.90
N VAL A 124 -11.11 4.20 27.11
CA VAL A 124 -9.74 3.85 27.49
C VAL A 124 -9.75 2.42 28.03
N ILE A 125 -9.64 1.44 27.12
CA ILE A 125 -9.42 0.03 27.46
C ILE A 125 -7.98 -0.34 27.04
N SER A 126 -7.30 -1.20 27.78
CA SER A 126 -5.91 -1.60 27.48
C SER A 126 -5.71 -2.15 26.06
N SER A 127 -6.72 -2.83 25.51
CA SER A 127 -6.73 -3.30 24.13
C SER A 127 -6.71 -2.16 23.10
N VAL A 128 -7.38 -1.03 23.39
CA VAL A 128 -7.38 0.16 22.52
C VAL A 128 -5.98 0.75 22.42
N ASN A 129 -5.23 0.80 23.53
CA ASN A 129 -3.85 1.28 23.53
C ASN A 129 -2.92 0.39 22.71
N ALA A 130 -3.08 -0.94 22.81
CA ALA A 130 -2.27 -1.87 22.02
C ALA A 130 -2.52 -1.69 20.51
N VAL A 131 -3.79 -1.55 20.10
CA VAL A 131 -4.15 -1.30 18.70
C VAL A 131 -3.63 0.07 18.24
N HIS A 132 -3.77 1.11 19.07
CA HIS A 132 -3.23 2.43 18.77
C HIS A 132 -1.73 2.37 18.50
N ASN A 133 -0.95 1.72 19.36
CA ASN A 133 0.50 1.58 19.18
C ASN A 133 0.85 0.89 17.85
N ILE A 134 0.14 -0.19 17.50
CA ILE A 134 0.32 -0.88 16.21
C ILE A 134 0.07 0.08 15.04
N LEU A 135 -1.01 0.86 15.09
CA LEU A 135 -1.32 1.80 14.01
C LEU A 135 -0.31 2.94 13.92
N SER A 136 0.15 3.47 15.04
CA SER A 136 1.21 4.48 15.09
C SER A 136 2.53 3.95 14.52
N ASP A 137 2.91 2.71 14.86
CA ASP A 137 4.11 2.04 14.34
C ASP A 137 4.00 1.82 12.82
N LEU A 138 2.82 1.44 12.31
CA LEU A 138 2.58 1.34 10.87
C LEU A 138 2.74 2.69 10.17
N ILE A 139 2.19 3.77 10.72
CA ILE A 139 2.35 5.13 10.18
C ILE A 139 3.83 5.52 10.19
N LEU A 140 4.56 5.24 11.27
CA LEU A 140 6.00 5.49 11.35
C LEU A 140 6.77 4.69 10.28
N ALA A 141 6.44 3.41 10.09
CA ALA A 141 7.06 2.57 9.06
C ALA A 141 6.84 3.16 7.65
N PHE A 142 5.62 3.61 7.33
CA PHE A 142 5.34 4.32 6.08
C PHE A 142 6.23 5.57 5.92
N SER A 143 6.38 6.37 6.98
CA SER A 143 7.25 7.55 6.98
C SER A 143 8.72 7.19 6.68
N ILE A 144 9.24 6.17 7.37
CA ILE A 144 10.62 5.65 7.16
C ILE A 144 10.83 5.20 5.72
N HIS A 145 9.81 4.60 5.10
CA HIS A 145 9.86 4.16 3.71
C HIS A 145 9.57 5.26 2.68
N GLY A 146 9.46 6.52 3.10
CA GLY A 146 9.37 7.70 2.22
C GLY A 146 7.94 8.06 1.81
N PHE A 147 6.93 7.51 2.45
CA PHE A 147 5.55 7.95 2.25
C PHE A 147 5.25 9.20 3.07
N SER A 148 4.49 10.13 2.48
CA SER A 148 4.04 11.32 3.20
C SER A 148 2.93 10.95 4.18
N THR A 149 3.22 11.06 5.47
CA THR A 149 2.30 10.71 6.57
C THR A 149 1.69 11.95 7.25
N GLY A 150 2.18 13.14 6.92
CA GLY A 150 1.66 14.40 7.46
C GLY A 150 0.33 14.82 6.84
N LYS A 151 -0.39 15.68 7.55
CA LYS A 151 -1.60 16.34 7.01
C LYS A 151 -1.20 17.27 5.87
N LEU A 152 -1.88 17.13 4.73
CA LEU A 152 -1.75 18.08 3.62
C LEU A 152 -2.36 19.42 4.02
N LEU A 153 -1.87 20.52 3.44
CA LEU A 153 -2.34 21.87 3.80
C LEU A 153 -3.86 22.03 3.67
N HIS A 154 -4.47 21.44 2.63
CA HIS A 154 -5.92 21.47 2.41
C HIS A 154 -6.73 20.59 3.39
N THR A 155 -6.06 19.70 4.13
CA THR A 155 -6.67 18.87 5.18
C THR A 155 -6.51 19.48 6.57
N MET A 156 -5.78 20.59 6.68
CA MET A 156 -5.64 21.31 7.94
C MET A 156 -6.91 22.12 8.23
N PRO A 157 -7.31 22.26 9.51
CA PRO A 157 -8.41 23.14 9.90
C PRO A 157 -8.26 24.54 9.31
N VAL A 158 -9.33 25.13 8.78
CA VAL A 158 -9.28 26.47 8.16
C VAL A 158 -9.07 27.58 9.20
N ASN A 159 -9.32 27.29 10.48
CA ASN A 159 -9.31 28.25 11.59
C ASN A 159 -7.95 28.32 12.31
N TYR A 160 -6.84 28.45 11.57
CA TYR A 160 -5.59 28.88 12.21
C TYR A 160 -5.59 30.41 12.31
N SER A 161 -5.76 30.95 13.52
CA SER A 161 -5.32 32.31 13.78
C SER A 161 -3.80 32.32 13.80
N ILE A 162 -3.17 33.01 12.85
CA ILE A 162 -1.73 33.25 12.94
C ILE A 162 -1.51 34.09 14.20
N ASN A 163 -0.74 33.56 15.15
CA ASN A 163 -0.38 34.30 16.35
C ASN A 163 0.46 35.53 15.94
N HIS A 164 -0.16 36.71 15.94
CA HIS A 164 0.49 37.97 15.56
C HIS A 164 1.68 38.31 16.46
N THR A 165 1.69 37.81 17.70
CA THR A 165 2.81 37.97 18.65
C THR A 165 4.02 37.14 18.22
N SER A 166 3.83 35.99 17.58
CA SER A 166 4.91 35.17 17.01
C SER A 166 5.49 35.76 15.73
N LEU A 167 4.68 36.48 14.94
CA LEU A 167 5.13 37.23 13.75
C LEU A 167 6.06 38.39 14.12
N GLY A 168 5.79 39.08 15.25
CA GLY A 168 6.62 40.20 15.73
C GLY A 168 8.00 39.81 16.23
N ASN A 169 8.19 38.53 16.60
CA ASN A 169 9.47 37.97 17.07
C ASN A 169 10.28 37.30 15.96
N LEU A 170 9.79 37.28 14.71
CA LEU A 170 10.65 36.91 13.59
C LEU A 170 11.78 37.94 13.54
N PRO A 171 13.05 37.53 13.69
CA PRO A 171 14.16 38.47 13.56
C PRO A 171 13.97 39.17 12.23
N ASN A 172 14.02 40.51 12.23
CA ASN A 172 13.92 41.35 11.03
C ASN A 172 14.62 40.63 9.88
N LEU A 173 13.82 39.93 9.08
CA LEU A 173 14.29 39.18 7.95
C LEU A 173 14.60 40.30 6.98
N LYS A 174 15.83 40.82 7.06
CA LYS A 174 16.49 41.57 5.99
C LYS A 174 16.71 40.56 4.87
N VAL A 175 15.61 40.02 4.33
CA VAL A 175 15.62 39.34 3.07
C VAL A 175 15.98 40.45 2.09
N PRO A 176 17.12 40.37 1.39
CA PRO A 176 17.23 41.14 0.17
C PRO A 176 16.09 40.59 -0.69
N PHE A 177 15.05 41.39 -0.92
CA PHE A 177 13.90 41.05 -1.74
C PHE A 177 14.37 40.99 -3.21
N ARG A 178 15.19 39.99 -3.51
CA ARG A 178 15.42 39.49 -4.85
C ARG A 178 14.68 38.17 -4.85
N TRP A 179 13.44 38.20 -5.31
CA TRP A 179 12.74 36.98 -5.71
C TRP A 179 13.70 36.23 -6.62
N LYS A 180 14.36 35.20 -6.09
CA LYS A 180 15.03 34.24 -6.96
C LYS A 180 13.88 33.54 -7.67
N PRO A 181 13.80 33.60 -9.01
CA PRO A 181 12.83 32.80 -9.72
C PRO A 181 12.90 31.37 -9.19
N ILE A 182 11.73 30.75 -8.96
CA ILE A 182 11.65 29.33 -8.58
C ILE A 182 12.63 28.57 -9.49
N PRO A 183 13.60 27.83 -8.92
CA PRO A 183 14.58 27.07 -9.69
C PRO A 183 13.85 26.30 -10.79
N SER A 184 14.35 26.31 -12.01
CA SER A 184 13.72 25.61 -13.14
C SER A 184 13.48 24.12 -12.83
N SER A 185 14.28 23.53 -11.94
CA SER A 185 14.10 22.18 -11.39
C SER A 185 12.82 21.99 -10.55
N LEU A 186 12.24 23.05 -10.00
CA LEU A 186 11.02 23.04 -9.19
C LEU A 186 9.79 23.56 -9.96
N ARG A 187 9.95 24.07 -11.18
CA ARG A 187 8.83 24.55 -12.01
C ARG A 187 8.01 23.44 -12.65
N ASN A 188 8.53 22.21 -12.66
CA ASN A 188 7.89 21.04 -13.22
C ASN A 188 7.46 20.01 -12.15
N ILE A 189 7.20 20.45 -10.91
CA ILE A 189 6.42 19.60 -10.00
C ILE A 189 5.01 19.57 -10.59
N ASN A 190 4.78 18.55 -11.41
CA ASN A 190 3.58 18.30 -12.17
C ASN A 190 2.33 18.50 -11.29
N LEU A 191 1.48 19.44 -11.70
CA LEU A 191 0.10 19.62 -11.24
C LEU A 191 -0.82 18.43 -11.63
N HIS A 192 -0.26 17.32 -12.09
CA HIS A 192 -1.00 16.10 -12.44
C HIS A 192 -1.33 15.18 -11.25
N TYR A 193 -1.08 15.63 -10.03
CA TYR A 193 -1.47 14.92 -8.79
C TYR A 193 -2.28 15.82 -7.85
N LEU A 194 -3.31 16.47 -8.38
CA LEU A 194 -4.48 16.93 -7.62
C LEU A 194 -5.70 16.14 -8.07
#